data_AF-A0A7K2QCC6-F1
#
_entry.id   AF-A0A7K2QCC6-F1
#
_cell.length_a   1.000
_cell.length_b   1.000
_cell.length_c   1.000
_cell.angle_alpha   90.00
_cell.angle_beta   90.00
_cell.angle_gamma   90.00
#
_symmetry.space_group_name_H-M   'P 1'
#
loop_
_entity.id
_entity.type
_entity.pdbx_description
1 polymer ?
#
loop_
_entity_poly.entity_id
_entity_poly.type
_entity_poly.pdbx_seq_one_letter_code
_entity_poly.pdbx_strand_id
1 'polypeptide(L)'
;MAGLRLGPLLRYVDWDTGGSATIWVEADRPCTAEVRCAGGAGGSVRTFQIAGHHYALVPVTGLTPGSTTAYEVLLDGVRVWPLPGTAFPPSTITTPAVAAAGRPAPELRLTFG
;
A
#
# COMPACT_ATOMS: atom_id res chain seq x y z
N MET A 1 -14.72 14.10 -8.59
CA MET A 1 -13.50 13.79 -7.81
C MET A 1 -12.90 12.50 -8.32
N ALA A 2 -11.58 12.38 -8.39
CA ALA A 2 -10.94 11.22 -9.03
C ALA A 2 -11.42 9.93 -8.36
N GLY A 3 -11.78 8.95 -9.18
CA GLY A 3 -12.32 7.68 -8.74
C GLY A 3 -11.28 6.56 -8.88
N LEU A 4 -11.30 5.61 -7.95
CA LEU A 4 -10.51 4.39 -8.06
C LEU A 4 -11.16 3.46 -9.08
N ARG A 5 -10.40 3.08 -10.13
CA ARG A 5 -10.85 2.14 -11.17
C ARG A 5 -10.44 0.72 -10.84
N LEU A 6 -9.17 0.52 -10.49
CA LEU A 6 -8.62 -0.78 -10.07
C LEU A 6 -7.69 -0.63 -8.87
N GLY A 7 -7.64 -1.69 -8.06
CA GLY A 7 -6.88 -1.75 -6.82
C GLY A 7 -7.68 -1.32 -5.59
N PRO A 8 -7.00 -0.97 -4.48
CA PRO A 8 -5.55 -0.92 -4.36
C PRO A 8 -4.90 -2.30 -4.24
N LEU A 9 -3.78 -2.49 -4.92
CA LEU A 9 -3.00 -3.74 -4.88
C LEU A 9 -1.68 -3.50 -4.17
N LEU A 10 -1.39 -4.29 -3.12
CA LEU A 10 -0.04 -4.38 -2.56
C LEU A 10 0.87 -5.06 -3.57
N ARG A 11 1.73 -4.28 -4.23
CA ARG A 11 2.54 -4.74 -5.36
C ARG A 11 3.88 -5.31 -4.93
N TYR A 12 4.45 -4.74 -3.88
CA TYR A 12 5.77 -5.06 -3.35
C TYR A 12 5.84 -4.75 -1.85
N VAL A 13 6.60 -5.56 -1.11
CA VAL A 13 7.05 -5.30 0.26
C VAL A 13 8.56 -5.48 0.24
N ASP A 14 9.29 -4.55 0.85
CA ASP A 14 10.73 -4.71 1.05
C ASP A 14 11.00 -5.78 2.10
N TRP A 15 11.45 -6.95 1.63
CA TRP A 15 11.71 -8.07 2.49
C TRP A 15 13.07 -8.03 3.19
N ASP A 16 13.98 -7.17 2.72
CA ASP A 16 15.32 -7.04 3.30
C ASP A 16 15.29 -6.13 4.54
N THR A 17 14.56 -5.02 4.46
CA THR A 17 14.50 -4.03 5.55
C THR A 17 13.16 -3.99 6.28
N GLY A 18 12.08 -4.50 5.69
CA GLY A 18 10.74 -4.40 6.25
C GLY A 18 10.22 -2.96 6.43
N GLY A 19 10.93 -1.94 5.94
CA GLY A 19 10.62 -0.54 6.18
C GLY A 19 9.80 0.14 5.08
N SER A 20 9.58 -0.55 3.95
CA SER A 20 8.88 0.01 2.80
C SER A 20 8.03 -1.00 2.04
N ALA A 21 7.06 -0.48 1.28
CA ALA A 21 6.18 -1.24 0.41
C ALA A 21 5.77 -0.39 -0.80
N THR A 22 5.09 -0.98 -1.77
CA THR A 22 4.49 -0.24 -2.90
C THR A 22 3.04 -0.66 -3.09
N ILE A 23 2.15 0.34 -3.12
CA ILE A 23 0.75 0.15 -3.51
C ILE A 23 0.58 0.60 -4.94
N TRP A 24 -0.11 -0.20 -5.74
CA TRP A 24 -0.52 0.15 -7.10
C TRP A 24 -2.02 0.46 -7.15
N VAL A 25 -2.37 1.49 -7.93
CA VAL A 25 -3.76 1.86 -8.24
C VAL A 25 -3.90 2.30 -9.68
N GLU A 26 -5.11 2.12 -10.22
CA GLU A 26 -5.58 2.83 -11.41
C GLU A 26 -6.68 3.82 -11.01
N ALA A 27 -6.55 5.07 -11.45
CA ALA A 27 -7.54 6.13 -11.27
C ALA A 27 -8.26 6.45 -12.57
N ASP A 28 -9.46 7.01 -12.47
CA ASP A 28 -10.29 7.37 -13.62
C ASP A 28 -9.81 8.59 -14.41
N ARG A 29 -8.85 9.34 -13.86
CA ARG A 29 -8.31 10.58 -14.41
C ARG A 29 -6.97 10.92 -13.72
N PRO A 30 -6.23 11.96 -14.19
CA PRO A 30 -5.04 12.45 -13.49
C PRO A 30 -5.35 12.95 -12.07
N CYS A 31 -4.60 12.48 -11.07
CA CYS A 31 -4.74 12.91 -9.68
C CYS A 31 -3.43 12.68 -8.88
N THR A 32 -3.39 13.14 -7.64
CA THR A 32 -2.42 12.67 -6.63
C THR A 32 -3.00 11.47 -5.92
N ALA A 33 -2.33 10.33 -5.99
CA ALA A 33 -2.64 9.17 -5.16
C ALA A 33 -1.81 9.24 -3.87
N GLU A 34 -2.45 8.99 -2.74
CA GLU A 34 -1.83 8.99 -1.42
C GLU A 34 -2.22 7.71 -0.68
N VAL A 35 -1.24 7.09 -0.03
CA VAL A 35 -1.43 5.98 0.90
C VAL A 35 -1.10 6.48 2.29
N ARG A 36 -2.04 6.30 3.23
CA ARG A 36 -1.87 6.64 4.64
C ARG A 36 -1.98 5.40 5.49
N CYS A 37 -1.00 5.16 6.33
CA CYS A 37 -1.05 4.09 7.32
C CYS A 37 -1.24 4.69 8.72
N ALA A 38 -1.78 3.89 9.64
CA ALA A 38 -1.71 4.22 11.06
C ALA A 38 -0.23 4.37 11.50
N GLY A 39 0.06 5.33 12.37
CA GLY A 39 1.43 5.59 12.85
C GLY A 39 2.29 6.47 11.94
N GLY A 40 1.72 7.08 10.90
CA GLY A 40 2.39 8.12 10.09
C GLY A 40 3.18 7.61 8.89
N ALA A 41 3.31 6.30 8.72
CA ALA A 41 3.85 5.72 7.50
C ALA A 41 2.93 6.02 6.29
N GLY A 42 3.52 6.20 5.12
CA GLY A 42 2.75 6.59 3.94
C GLY A 42 3.60 7.05 2.77
N GLY A 43 2.92 7.59 1.78
CA GLY A 43 3.54 8.19 0.60
C GLY A 43 2.48 8.75 -0.34
N SER A 44 2.90 9.63 -1.24
CA SER A 44 2.04 10.14 -2.30
C SER A 44 2.81 10.35 -3.60
N VAL A 45 2.12 10.22 -4.72
CA VAL A 45 2.67 10.46 -6.05
C VAL A 45 1.56 10.89 -7.01
N ARG A 46 1.91 11.70 -8.02
CA ARG A 46 1.00 11.99 -9.13
C ARG A 46 0.87 10.77 -10.02
N THR A 47 -0.33 10.53 -10.52
CA THR A 47 -0.56 9.49 -11.53
C THR A 47 0.23 9.78 -12.80
N PHE A 48 0.77 8.74 -13.43
CA PHE A 48 1.30 8.77 -14.79
C PHE A 48 0.33 8.09 -15.76
N GLN A 49 0.46 8.35 -17.06
CA GLN A 49 -0.46 7.84 -18.06
C GLN A 49 0.21 6.81 -18.99
N ILE A 50 -0.45 5.67 -19.20
CA ILE A 50 -0.10 4.70 -20.25
C ILE A 50 -1.37 4.38 -21.02
N ALA A 51 -1.34 4.54 -22.35
CA ALA A 51 -2.46 4.22 -23.24
C ALA A 51 -3.83 4.81 -22.81
N GLY A 52 -3.84 6.01 -22.23
CA GLY A 52 -5.07 6.69 -21.77
C GLY A 52 -5.55 6.30 -20.36
N HIS A 53 -4.85 5.40 -19.68
CA HIS A 53 -5.13 5.00 -18.30
C HIS A 53 -4.19 5.70 -17.32
N HIS A 54 -4.70 6.04 -16.13
CA HIS A 54 -3.94 6.77 -15.11
C HIS A 54 -3.56 5.86 -13.96
N TYR A 55 -2.26 5.62 -13.80
CA TYR A 55 -1.73 4.71 -12.80
C TYR A 55 -0.90 5.46 -11.76
N ALA A 56 -0.86 4.94 -10.53
CA ALA A 56 0.13 5.34 -9.54
C ALA A 56 0.76 4.10 -8.90
N LEU A 57 2.08 4.13 -8.76
CA LEU A 57 2.86 3.24 -7.92
C LEU A 57 3.32 4.07 -6.73
N VAL A 58 2.63 3.97 -5.60
CA VAL A 58 2.88 4.77 -4.41
C VAL A 58 3.87 4.03 -3.52
N PRO A 59 5.13 4.51 -3.38
CA PRO A 59 6.05 3.98 -2.39
C PRO A 59 5.57 4.39 -1.01
N VAL A 60 5.37 3.42 -0.13
CA VAL A 60 5.03 3.62 1.28
C VAL A 60 6.32 3.44 2.07
N THR A 61 6.67 4.44 2.87
CA THR A 61 7.88 4.42 3.71
C THR A 61 7.53 4.68 5.17
N GLY A 62 8.47 4.38 6.07
CA GLY A 62 8.27 4.53 7.51
C GLY A 62 7.50 3.38 8.17
N LEU A 63 7.36 2.24 7.47
CA LEU A 63 6.73 1.06 8.05
C LEU A 63 7.61 0.49 9.16
N THR A 64 6.96 -0.05 10.20
CA THR A 64 7.67 -0.80 11.24
C THR A 64 7.95 -2.22 10.75
N PRO A 65 9.18 -2.73 10.81
CA PRO A 65 9.46 -4.11 10.47
C PRO A 65 8.74 -5.11 11.40
N GLY A 66 8.25 -6.21 10.84
CA GLY A 66 7.56 -7.27 11.58
C GLY A 66 6.15 -6.91 12.03
N SER A 67 5.55 -5.86 11.44
CA SER A 67 4.20 -5.43 11.78
C SER A 67 3.21 -5.65 10.64
N THR A 68 1.93 -5.70 11.00
CA THR A 68 0.81 -5.63 10.05
C THR A 68 0.08 -4.31 10.27
N THR A 69 0.08 -3.44 9.26
CA THR A 69 -0.43 -2.07 9.37
C THR A 69 -1.57 -1.84 8.39
N ALA A 70 -2.72 -1.40 8.90
CA ALA A 70 -3.85 -1.00 8.06
C ALA A 70 -3.55 0.30 7.30
N TYR A 71 -4.06 0.42 6.07
CA TYR A 71 -3.88 1.60 5.24
C TYR A 71 -5.16 2.06 4.55
N GLU A 72 -5.18 3.35 4.23
CA GLU A 72 -6.18 4.00 3.41
C GLU A 72 -5.56 4.51 2.11
N VAL A 73 -6.37 4.65 1.07
CA VAL A 73 -5.98 5.30 -0.18
C VAL A 73 -6.86 6.50 -0.44
N LEU A 74 -6.22 7.62 -0.76
CA LEU A 74 -6.86 8.86 -1.12
C LEU A 74 -6.46 9.27 -2.54
N LEU A 75 -7.41 9.83 -3.29
CA LEU A 75 -7.17 10.49 -4.56
C LEU A 75 -7.53 11.97 -4.43
N ASP A 76 -6.56 12.85 -4.66
CA ASP A 76 -6.69 14.30 -4.43
C ASP A 76 -7.26 14.64 -3.03
N GLY A 77 -6.80 13.91 -2.00
CA GLY A 77 -7.22 14.09 -0.61
C GLY A 77 -8.58 13.47 -0.24
N VAL A 78 -9.26 12.81 -1.17
CA VAL A 78 -10.54 12.13 -0.94
C VAL A 78 -10.31 10.65 -0.75
N ARG A 79 -10.72 10.08 0.39
CA ARG A 79 -10.59 8.64 0.64
C ARG A 79 -11.45 7.83 -0.34
N VAL A 80 -10.80 6.98 -1.11
CA VAL A 80 -11.43 6.05 -2.06
C VAL A 80 -11.31 4.59 -1.63
N TRP A 81 -10.44 4.30 -0.66
CA TRP A 81 -10.30 2.98 -0.05
C TRP A 81 -9.94 3.09 1.44
N PRO A 82 -10.47 2.22 2.31
CA PRO A 82 -11.58 1.29 2.04
C PRO A 82 -12.88 2.04 1.69
N LEU A 83 -13.80 1.35 1.01
CA LEU A 83 -15.11 1.93 0.70
C LEU A 83 -15.89 2.22 2.00
N PRO A 84 -16.57 3.38 2.11
CA PRO A 84 -17.40 3.69 3.27
C PRO A 84 -18.45 2.59 3.52
N GLY A 85 -18.62 2.19 4.78
CA GLY A 85 -19.64 1.20 5.17
C GLY A 85 -19.33 -0.25 4.80
N THR A 86 -18.10 -0.55 4.36
CA THR A 86 -17.69 -1.95 4.15
C THR A 86 -17.75 -2.77 5.45
N ALA A 87 -18.24 -4.01 5.35
CA ALA A 87 -18.24 -4.97 6.45
C ALA A 87 -16.93 -5.78 6.54
N PHE A 88 -16.06 -5.68 5.53
CA PHE A 88 -14.77 -6.36 5.51
C PHE A 88 -13.72 -5.60 6.32
N PRO A 89 -12.73 -6.30 6.91
CA PRO A 89 -11.61 -5.65 7.58
C PRO A 89 -10.83 -4.74 6.61
N PRO A 90 -10.13 -3.71 7.11
CA PRO A 90 -9.30 -2.86 6.28
C PRO A 90 -8.18 -3.67 5.62
N SER A 91 -7.76 -3.24 4.44
CA SER A 91 -6.55 -3.79 3.82
C SER A 91 -5.32 -3.45 4.65
N THR A 92 -4.35 -4.36 4.67
CA THR A 92 -3.15 -4.23 5.49
C THR A 92 -1.88 -4.44 4.66
N ILE A 93 -0.78 -3.86 5.12
CA ILE A 93 0.58 -4.15 4.68
C ILE A 93 1.24 -4.94 5.79
N THR A 94 1.73 -6.14 5.50
CA THR A 94 2.50 -6.95 6.44
C THR A 94 3.95 -6.95 6.02
N THR A 95 4.84 -6.51 6.91
CA THR A 95 6.28 -6.46 6.69
C THR A 95 6.97 -7.59 7.45
N PRO A 96 8.09 -8.15 6.94
CA PRO A 96 8.83 -9.15 7.70
C PRO A 96 9.50 -8.55 8.92
N ALA A 97 9.68 -9.39 9.94
CA ALA A 97 10.63 -9.08 10.99
C ALA A 97 12.05 -9.19 10.40
N VAL A 98 12.83 -8.12 10.53
CA VAL A 98 14.24 -8.16 10.15
C VAL A 98 15.01 -8.85 11.28
N ALA A 99 15.67 -9.95 10.94
CA ALA A 99 16.47 -10.69 11.91
C ALA A 99 17.69 -9.86 12.34
N ALA A 100 17.94 -9.79 13.65
CA ALA A 100 19.25 -9.39 14.14
C ALA A 100 20.31 -10.42 13.68
N ALA A 101 21.56 -9.97 13.49
CA ALA A 101 22.66 -10.84 13.09
C ALA A 101 22.70 -12.10 13.97
N GLY A 102 22.63 -13.28 13.34
CA GLY A 102 22.71 -14.57 14.01
C GLY A 102 21.37 -15.21 14.44
N ARG A 103 20.21 -14.57 14.21
CA ARG A 103 18.89 -15.20 14.41
C ARG A 103 18.31 -15.69 13.08
N PRO A 104 17.76 -16.91 13.00
CA PRO A 104 17.03 -17.33 11.80
C PRO A 104 15.83 -16.42 11.55
N ALA A 105 15.60 -16.07 10.29
CA ALA A 105 14.42 -15.33 9.87
C ALA A 105 13.15 -16.13 10.21
N PRO A 106 12.02 -15.46 10.54
CA PRO A 106 10.76 -16.15 10.76
C PRO A 106 10.33 -16.93 9.50
N GLU A 107 9.63 -18.04 9.71
CA GLU A 107 9.08 -18.88 8.65
C GLU A 107 8.06 -18.09 7.82
N LEU A 108 8.28 -18.00 6.50
CA LEU A 108 7.33 -17.39 5.56
C LEU A 108 6.13 -18.31 5.36
N ARG A 109 4.92 -17.80 5.63
CA ARG A 109 3.65 -18.51 5.41
C ARG A 109 2.90 -17.87 4.24
N LEU A 110 2.68 -18.65 3.19
CA LEU A 110 1.96 -18.23 1.97
C LEU A 110 0.78 -19.17 1.73
N THR A 111 -0.36 -18.60 1.36
CA THR A 111 -1.53 -19.34 0.90
C THR A 111 -1.89 -18.90 -0.51
N PHE A 112 -2.24 -19.85 -1.36
CA PHE A 112 -2.69 -19.61 -2.73
C PHE A 112 -4.18 -19.99 -2.83
N GLY A 113 -4.94 -19.27 -3.65
CA GLY A 113 -6.36 -19.48 -3.90
C GLY A 113 -6.78 -18.91 -5.24
#